data_AF-A0AAW6VEA8-F1
#
_entry.id   AF-A0AAW6VEA8-F1
#
_cell.length_a   1.000
_cell.length_b   1.000
_cell.length_c   1.000
_cell.angle_alpha   90.00
_cell.angle_beta   90.00
_cell.angle_gamma   90.00
#
_symmetry.space_group_name_H-M   'P 1'
#
loop_
_entity.id
_entity.type
_entity.pdbx_description
1 polymer ?
#
loop_
_entity_poly.entity_id
_entity_poly.type
_entity_poly.pdbx_seq_one_letter_code
_entity_poly.pdbx_strand_id
1 'polypeptide(L)'
;MSKKFNEYFIKEDDIKPIIESFILEEDIVGIAEFTRIFNCAISFREAKAPVLKLMRYGAGTKPHSIMFDKTLKNDTSSKEYQFLKEIGLESIFEKLEGYVTYYREFNGKKIFGIYLTKEGKEKANHLEIKELKHDRNVLIIKENFEKDFLNNPSYFITGDYDTHDIVSFTTQAHTIPSELDFEEILNPLNYVLASDVEIEKHTQGRADSTINAVAEFLKDEEISFRNEVNAIKKKRKSVEYYPIQHGAQVNYLAHVRDKEKEASIIKNVANMSDSVAICSKGKWLYLKDKTAIKKWYEENTVRMKQTWTSQQEMEDFLKRVISHDVKVDTIDKNTTMFILAQTYDPYQQQ
;
A
#
# COMPACT_ATOMS: atom_id res chain seq x y z
N MET A 1 -18.47 -19.52 -3.19
CA MET A 1 -17.88 -19.37 -1.84
C MET A 1 -18.45 -20.44 -0.92
N SER A 2 -17.63 -21.02 -0.05
CA SER A 2 -18.09 -22.02 0.92
C SER A 2 -18.84 -21.34 2.07
N LYS A 3 -19.79 -22.04 2.72
CA LYS A 3 -20.52 -21.54 3.89
C LYS A 3 -19.58 -21.03 4.99
N LYS A 4 -18.42 -21.66 5.14
CA LYS A 4 -17.36 -21.34 6.10
C LYS A 4 -16.62 -20.03 5.78
N PHE A 5 -16.47 -19.68 4.51
CA PHE A 5 -15.87 -18.40 4.11
C PHE A 5 -16.75 -17.21 4.55
N ASN A 6 -18.06 -17.34 4.40
CA ASN A 6 -19.01 -16.29 4.77
C ASN A 6 -19.02 -16.05 6.29
N GLU A 7 -18.63 -17.04 7.11
CA GLU A 7 -18.55 -16.89 8.57
C GLU A 7 -17.52 -15.83 8.98
N TYR A 8 -16.51 -15.53 8.16
CA TYR A 8 -15.53 -14.46 8.44
C TYR A 8 -16.12 -13.06 8.28
N PHE A 9 -17.35 -12.90 7.80
CA PHE A 9 -17.98 -11.60 7.58
C PHE A 9 -19.13 -11.41 8.56
N ILE A 10 -19.29 -10.19 9.06
CA ILE A 10 -20.45 -9.86 9.91
C ILE A 10 -21.72 -9.76 9.05
N LYS A 11 -21.59 -9.30 7.80
CA LYS A 11 -22.67 -9.17 6.83
C LYS A 11 -22.23 -9.77 5.50
N GLU A 12 -23.09 -10.56 4.89
CA GLU A 12 -22.83 -11.15 3.58
C GLU A 12 -22.64 -10.09 2.49
N ASP A 13 -23.38 -8.97 2.59
CA ASP A 13 -23.27 -7.81 1.69
C ASP A 13 -21.90 -7.11 1.74
N ASP A 14 -21.10 -7.37 2.77
CA ASP A 14 -19.75 -6.78 2.90
C ASP A 14 -18.70 -7.57 2.10
N ILE A 15 -19.00 -8.82 1.70
CA ILE A 15 -18.04 -9.69 1.01
C ILE A 15 -17.58 -9.08 -0.31
N LYS A 16 -18.54 -8.82 -1.20
CA LYS A 16 -18.28 -8.33 -2.56
C LYS A 16 -17.45 -7.03 -2.59
N PRO A 17 -17.82 -5.95 -1.88
CA PRO A 17 -17.03 -4.72 -1.92
C PRO A 17 -15.61 -4.92 -1.39
N ILE A 18 -15.41 -5.77 -0.38
CA ILE A 18 -14.07 -6.03 0.18
C ILE A 18 -13.20 -6.77 -0.83
N ILE A 19 -13.68 -7.86 -1.42
CA ILE A 19 -12.86 -8.70 -2.32
C ILE A 19 -12.61 -8.08 -3.70
N GLU A 20 -13.46 -7.15 -4.14
CA GLU A 20 -13.32 -6.49 -5.44
C GLU A 20 -12.43 -5.25 -5.39
N SER A 21 -12.34 -4.57 -4.24
CA SER A 21 -11.72 -3.25 -4.15
C SER A 21 -10.66 -3.09 -3.05
N PHE A 22 -10.62 -3.96 -2.04
CA PHE A 22 -9.72 -3.79 -0.90
C PHE A 22 -8.66 -4.88 -0.82
N ILE A 23 -9.08 -6.14 -0.76
CA ILE A 23 -8.21 -7.28 -0.41
C ILE A 23 -8.49 -8.45 -1.34
N LEU A 24 -7.48 -9.23 -1.68
CA LEU A 24 -7.66 -10.46 -2.45
C LEU A 24 -8.47 -11.49 -1.63
N GLU A 25 -9.42 -12.17 -2.26
CA GLU A 25 -10.22 -13.24 -1.62
C GLU A 25 -9.32 -14.27 -0.92
N GLU A 26 -8.17 -14.53 -1.52
CA GLU A 26 -7.13 -15.46 -1.08
C GLU A 26 -6.46 -15.06 0.26
N ASP A 27 -6.46 -13.78 0.60
CA ASP A 27 -5.82 -13.23 1.81
C ASP A 27 -6.82 -13.01 2.97
N ILE A 28 -8.14 -13.05 2.70
CA ILE A 28 -9.22 -12.77 3.67
C ILE A 28 -9.09 -13.63 4.93
N VAL A 29 -8.91 -14.94 4.76
CA VAL A 29 -8.84 -15.90 5.87
C VAL A 29 -7.56 -15.71 6.69
N GLY A 30 -6.42 -15.51 6.01
CA GLY A 30 -5.13 -15.30 6.68
C GLY A 30 -5.14 -14.06 7.58
N ILE A 31 -5.67 -12.95 7.06
CA ILE A 31 -5.83 -11.70 7.84
C ILE A 31 -6.84 -11.90 8.98
N ALA A 32 -7.95 -12.60 8.75
CA ALA A 32 -8.93 -12.86 9.80
C ALA A 32 -8.34 -13.66 10.96
N GLU A 33 -7.69 -14.78 10.67
CA GLU A 33 -7.07 -15.60 11.70
C GLU A 33 -5.95 -14.87 12.44
N PHE A 34 -5.15 -14.09 11.70
CA PHE A 34 -4.15 -13.23 12.29
C PHE A 34 -4.76 -12.24 13.29
N THR A 35 -5.78 -11.47 12.89
CA THR A 35 -6.40 -10.46 13.77
C THR A 35 -7.12 -11.09 14.96
N ARG A 36 -7.65 -12.30 14.81
CA ARG A 36 -8.23 -13.10 15.90
C ARG A 36 -7.19 -13.47 16.93
N ILE A 37 -6.05 -14.00 16.51
CA ILE A 37 -4.99 -14.50 17.43
C ILE A 37 -4.21 -13.35 18.06
N PHE A 38 -3.87 -12.32 17.28
CA PHE A 38 -3.23 -11.11 17.81
C PHE A 38 -4.18 -10.24 18.65
N ASN A 39 -5.48 -10.54 18.64
CA ASN A 39 -6.52 -9.75 19.30
C ASN A 39 -6.41 -8.26 18.93
N CYS A 40 -6.45 -8.00 17.62
CA CYS A 40 -6.33 -6.67 17.03
C CYS A 40 -7.41 -6.43 15.97
N ALA A 41 -7.46 -5.21 15.45
CA ALA A 41 -8.16 -4.88 14.22
C ALA A 41 -7.22 -4.18 13.25
N ILE A 42 -7.33 -4.49 11.96
CA ILE A 42 -6.58 -3.85 10.88
C ILE A 42 -7.59 -3.31 9.88
N SER A 43 -7.46 -2.03 9.55
CA SER A 43 -8.27 -1.38 8.53
C SER A 43 -7.44 -1.08 7.28
N PHE A 44 -8.07 -1.21 6.11
CA PHE A 44 -7.44 -1.08 4.80
C PHE A 44 -8.18 -0.03 3.98
N ARG A 45 -7.41 0.78 3.24
CA ARG A 45 -7.93 1.68 2.21
C ARG A 45 -8.20 0.90 0.94
N GLU A 46 -8.97 1.52 0.05
CA GLU A 46 -9.26 0.95 -1.25
C GLU A 46 -7.97 0.83 -2.10
N ALA A 47 -7.54 -0.41 -2.37
CA ALA A 47 -6.44 -0.71 -3.29
C ALA A 47 -6.86 -0.60 -4.76
N LYS A 48 -8.16 -0.85 -5.03
CA LYS A 48 -8.85 -0.89 -6.33
C LYS A 48 -8.65 -2.18 -7.12
N ALA A 49 -9.67 -2.54 -7.91
CA ALA A 49 -9.70 -3.76 -8.72
C ALA A 49 -8.50 -3.95 -9.67
N PRO A 50 -7.96 -2.93 -10.37
CA PRO A 50 -6.79 -3.11 -11.22
C PRO A 50 -5.53 -3.52 -10.44
N VAL A 51 -5.31 -2.95 -9.25
CA VAL A 51 -4.19 -3.31 -8.37
C VAL A 51 -4.33 -4.75 -7.89
N LEU A 52 -5.51 -5.12 -7.37
CA LEU A 52 -5.77 -6.49 -6.93
C LEU A 52 -5.56 -7.50 -8.07
N LYS A 53 -6.02 -7.18 -9.29
CA LYS A 53 -5.79 -8.02 -10.47
C LYS A 53 -4.30 -8.23 -10.72
N LEU A 54 -3.48 -7.17 -10.70
CA LEU A 54 -2.04 -7.26 -10.93
C LEU A 54 -1.33 -8.05 -9.83
N MET A 55 -1.69 -7.82 -8.56
CA MET A 55 -1.18 -8.59 -7.43
C MET A 55 -1.47 -10.09 -7.57
N ARG A 56 -2.69 -10.45 -7.99
CA ARG A 56 -3.08 -11.86 -8.26
C ARG A 56 -2.20 -12.50 -9.35
N TYR A 57 -1.78 -11.73 -10.35
CA TYR A 57 -0.88 -12.21 -11.38
C TYR A 57 0.60 -12.24 -10.96
N GLY A 58 0.92 -11.70 -9.78
CA GLY A 58 2.24 -11.76 -9.17
C GLY A 58 3.08 -10.51 -9.37
N ALA A 59 2.48 -9.36 -9.66
CA ALA A 59 3.20 -8.08 -9.67
C ALA A 59 3.82 -7.79 -8.30
N GLY A 60 5.00 -7.16 -8.31
CA GLY A 60 5.62 -6.66 -7.09
C GLY A 60 4.83 -5.48 -6.53
N THR A 61 4.91 -5.24 -5.25
CA THR A 61 4.16 -4.20 -4.56
C THR A 61 5.07 -3.03 -4.22
N LYS A 62 4.54 -1.82 -4.37
CA LYS A 62 5.26 -0.56 -4.16
C LYS A 62 5.91 -0.48 -2.77
N PRO A 63 7.25 -0.48 -2.64
CA PRO A 63 7.91 -0.31 -1.35
C PRO A 63 7.99 1.16 -0.92
N HIS A 64 8.31 1.40 0.36
CA HIS A 64 8.59 2.73 0.92
C HIS A 64 9.64 3.53 0.12
N SER A 65 10.54 2.89 -0.62
CA SER A 65 11.53 3.59 -1.44
C SER A 65 10.91 4.33 -2.65
N ILE A 66 9.64 4.07 -3.00
CA ILE A 66 8.93 4.70 -4.13
C ILE A 66 7.84 5.66 -3.63
N MET A 67 8.06 6.56 -2.67
CA MET A 67 6.95 7.33 -2.08
C MET A 67 6.14 8.21 -3.06
N PHE A 68 6.81 8.97 -3.92
CA PHE A 68 6.19 10.08 -4.68
C PHE A 68 5.47 9.67 -5.97
N ASP A 69 5.83 8.52 -6.52
CA ASP A 69 5.25 8.03 -7.76
C ASP A 69 3.96 7.26 -7.47
N LYS A 70 2.96 7.46 -8.33
CA LYS A 70 1.60 6.98 -8.06
C LYS A 70 1.26 5.82 -8.96
N THR A 71 0.34 5.01 -8.47
CA THR A 71 -0.36 4.04 -9.28
C THR A 71 -1.19 4.76 -10.35
N LEU A 72 -1.01 4.35 -11.60
CA LEU A 72 -1.73 4.92 -12.73
C LEU A 72 -3.21 4.57 -12.62
N LYS A 73 -4.06 5.59 -12.84
CA LYS A 73 -5.50 5.45 -12.96
C LYS A 73 -5.89 5.65 -14.41
N ASN A 74 -6.94 4.98 -14.87
CA ASN A 74 -7.46 5.20 -16.22
C ASN A 74 -8.17 6.56 -16.32
N ASP A 75 -7.36 7.61 -16.45
CA ASP A 75 -7.78 9.00 -16.58
C ASP A 75 -7.15 9.59 -17.86
N THR A 76 -7.98 9.76 -18.88
CA THR A 76 -7.55 10.31 -20.18
C THR A 76 -7.18 11.79 -20.12
N SER A 77 -7.43 12.48 -19.00
CA SER A 77 -6.95 13.85 -18.77
C SER A 77 -5.55 13.90 -18.15
N SER A 78 -4.99 12.75 -17.74
CA SER A 78 -3.67 12.65 -17.10
C SER A 78 -2.52 13.00 -18.06
N LYS A 79 -1.39 13.45 -17.49
CA LYS A 79 -0.17 13.78 -18.25
C LYS A 79 0.40 12.55 -18.94
N GLU A 80 0.29 11.41 -18.27
CA GLU A 80 0.71 10.09 -18.74
C GLU A 80 -0.07 9.69 -20.00
N TYR A 81 -1.40 9.85 -20.01
CA TYR A 81 -2.21 9.59 -21.21
C TYR A 81 -1.84 10.53 -22.36
N GLN A 82 -1.72 11.84 -22.09
CA GLN A 82 -1.38 12.82 -23.12
C GLN A 82 0.00 12.52 -23.73
N PHE A 83 0.98 12.15 -22.90
CA PHE A 83 2.29 11.73 -23.39
C PHE A 83 2.22 10.46 -24.25
N LEU A 84 1.49 9.43 -23.82
CA LEU A 84 1.33 8.21 -24.62
C LEU A 84 0.67 8.50 -25.97
N LYS A 85 -0.31 9.40 -26.00
CA LYS A 85 -0.94 9.86 -27.24
C LYS A 85 0.04 10.63 -28.13
N GLU A 86 0.90 11.48 -27.56
CA GLU A 86 1.94 12.20 -28.31
C GLU A 86 2.91 11.24 -29.03
N ILE A 87 3.21 10.08 -28.43
CA ILE A 87 4.11 9.07 -28.99
C ILE A 87 3.39 7.91 -29.71
N GLY A 88 2.09 8.03 -29.99
CA GLY A 88 1.30 7.02 -30.71
C GLY A 88 1.08 5.69 -29.97
N LEU A 89 1.12 5.71 -28.63
CA LEU A 89 0.98 4.55 -27.76
C LEU A 89 -0.23 4.64 -26.81
N GLU A 90 -1.26 5.43 -27.14
CA GLU A 90 -2.50 5.49 -26.35
C GLU A 90 -3.18 4.13 -26.18
N SER A 91 -3.02 3.23 -27.18
CA SER A 91 -3.56 1.87 -27.17
C SER A 91 -3.10 1.00 -25.99
N ILE A 92 -1.98 1.32 -25.33
CA ILE A 92 -1.50 0.56 -24.17
C ILE A 92 -1.96 1.15 -22.83
N PHE A 93 -2.56 2.34 -22.80
CA PHE A 93 -2.85 3.06 -21.56
C PHE A 93 -3.73 2.26 -20.58
N GLU A 94 -4.79 1.62 -21.09
CA GLU A 94 -5.65 0.77 -20.27
C GLU A 94 -4.90 -0.43 -19.68
N LYS A 95 -3.89 -0.96 -20.39
CA LYS A 95 -3.03 -2.04 -19.88
C LYS A 95 -2.10 -1.57 -18.78
N LEU A 96 -1.87 -0.26 -18.66
CA LEU A 96 -0.98 0.32 -17.65
C LEU A 96 -1.70 0.63 -16.33
N GLU A 97 -3.04 0.56 -16.32
CA GLU A 97 -3.82 0.85 -15.12
C GLU A 97 -3.43 -0.10 -13.98
N GLY A 98 -3.17 0.48 -12.80
CA GLY A 98 -2.75 -0.28 -11.63
C GLY A 98 -1.22 -0.43 -11.46
N TYR A 99 -0.40 -0.14 -12.47
CA TYR A 99 1.06 -0.08 -12.28
C TYR A 99 1.53 1.25 -11.70
N VAL A 100 2.66 1.23 -11.01
CA VAL A 100 3.33 2.46 -10.55
C VAL A 100 4.14 3.05 -11.70
N THR A 101 3.84 4.30 -12.05
CA THR A 101 4.47 4.98 -13.18
C THR A 101 5.47 6.03 -12.73
N TYR A 102 6.51 6.21 -13.55
CA TYR A 102 7.47 7.28 -13.42
C TYR A 102 7.21 8.29 -14.54
N TYR A 103 6.83 9.51 -14.20
CA TYR A 103 6.68 10.61 -15.15
C TYR A 103 7.49 11.82 -14.69
N ARG A 104 8.45 12.28 -15.50
CA ARG A 104 9.22 13.49 -15.23
C ARG A 104 9.47 14.29 -16.50
N GLU A 105 9.61 15.59 -16.35
CA GLU A 105 9.98 16.49 -17.43
C GLU A 105 11.27 17.23 -17.05
N PHE A 106 12.29 17.16 -17.89
CA PHE A 106 13.57 17.81 -17.69
C PHE A 106 13.99 18.51 -18.98
N ASN A 107 14.23 19.82 -18.91
CA ASN A 107 14.63 20.64 -20.06
C ASN A 107 13.73 20.45 -21.30
N GLY A 108 12.41 20.37 -21.08
CA GLY A 108 11.41 20.13 -22.13
C GLY A 108 11.34 18.67 -22.63
N LYS A 109 12.21 17.78 -22.14
CA LYS A 109 12.17 16.35 -22.45
C LYS A 109 11.32 15.61 -21.41
N LYS A 110 10.21 15.05 -21.86
CA LYS A 110 9.33 14.19 -21.08
C LYS A 110 9.90 12.76 -21.04
N ILE A 111 9.90 12.17 -19.85
CA ILE A 111 10.30 10.78 -19.61
C ILE A 111 9.13 10.10 -18.91
N PHE A 112 8.62 9.05 -19.53
CA PHE A 112 7.60 8.18 -18.98
C PHE A 112 8.12 6.75 -18.90
N GLY A 113 7.78 6.06 -17.82
CA GLY A 113 8.16 4.68 -17.60
C GLY A 113 7.36 3.99 -16.52
N ILE A 114 7.62 2.70 -16.35
CA ILE A 114 6.95 1.83 -15.36
C ILE A 114 8.01 1.20 -14.49
N TYR A 115 7.77 1.14 -13.18
CA TYR A 115 8.71 0.53 -12.25
C TYR A 115 8.78 -0.99 -12.45
N LEU A 116 10.01 -1.52 -12.43
CA LEU A 116 10.33 -2.93 -12.59
C LEU A 116 10.66 -3.57 -11.23
N THR A 117 10.31 -4.85 -11.10
CA THR A 117 10.86 -5.73 -10.07
C THR A 117 12.31 -6.10 -10.37
N LYS A 118 13.01 -6.76 -9.44
CA LYS A 118 14.35 -7.31 -9.71
C LYS A 118 14.33 -8.30 -10.89
N GLU A 119 13.37 -9.23 -10.89
CA GLU A 119 13.18 -10.16 -12.00
C GLU A 119 12.87 -9.40 -13.30
N GLY A 120 11.98 -8.40 -13.24
CA GLY A 120 11.65 -7.58 -14.40
C GLY A 120 12.84 -6.86 -15.00
N LYS A 121 13.75 -6.33 -14.17
CA LYS A 121 15.01 -5.73 -14.62
C LYS A 121 15.86 -6.72 -15.40
N GLU A 122 16.05 -7.92 -14.88
CA GLU A 122 16.85 -8.96 -15.53
C GLU A 122 16.25 -9.35 -16.90
N LYS A 123 14.92 -9.44 -16.98
CA LYS A 123 14.19 -9.80 -18.21
C LYS A 123 14.09 -8.65 -19.21
N ALA A 124 14.19 -7.40 -18.76
CA ALA A 124 14.17 -6.21 -19.59
C ALA A 124 15.57 -5.74 -20.01
N ASN A 125 16.62 -6.54 -19.85
CA ASN A 125 18.01 -6.12 -20.09
C ASN A 125 18.29 -5.66 -21.54
N HIS A 126 17.45 -6.06 -22.50
CA HIS A 126 17.49 -5.64 -23.90
C HIS A 126 16.71 -4.34 -24.17
N LEU A 127 15.94 -3.86 -23.19
CA LEU A 127 15.12 -2.66 -23.25
C LEU A 127 15.80 -1.48 -22.54
N GLU A 128 15.30 -0.28 -22.79
CA GLU A 128 15.82 0.91 -22.15
C GLU A 128 15.32 1.01 -20.70
N ILE A 129 16.25 0.82 -19.77
CA ILE A 129 16.01 0.92 -18.33
C ILE A 129 16.71 2.17 -17.80
N LYS A 130 15.99 2.94 -16.97
CA LYS A 130 16.57 3.98 -16.13
C LYS A 130 16.76 3.43 -14.72
N GLU A 131 18.02 3.34 -14.31
CA GLU A 131 18.38 3.01 -12.92
C GLU A 131 18.30 4.27 -12.05
N LEU A 132 17.64 4.13 -10.91
CA LEU A 132 17.45 5.16 -9.90
C LEU A 132 18.09 4.69 -8.58
N LYS A 133 18.32 5.64 -7.66
CA LYS A 133 18.83 5.34 -6.31
C LYS A 133 17.98 4.28 -5.60
N HIS A 134 18.61 3.51 -4.70
CA HIS A 134 17.99 2.43 -3.91
C HIS A 134 17.48 1.26 -4.76
N ASP A 135 18.28 0.83 -5.76
CA ASP A 135 18.00 -0.31 -6.65
C ASP A 135 16.63 -0.25 -7.36
N ARG A 136 16.14 0.95 -7.61
CA ARG A 136 14.87 1.17 -8.32
C ARG A 136 15.14 1.22 -9.82
N ASN A 137 14.37 0.45 -10.58
CA ASN A 137 14.56 0.34 -12.02
C ASN A 137 13.25 0.73 -12.71
N VAL A 138 13.35 1.59 -13.73
CA VAL A 138 12.20 2.06 -14.50
C VAL A 138 12.39 1.67 -15.95
N LEU A 139 11.44 0.90 -16.49
CA LEU A 139 11.36 0.64 -17.92
C LEU A 139 10.86 1.89 -18.63
N ILE A 140 11.63 2.44 -19.56
CA ILE A 140 11.25 3.64 -20.30
C ILE A 140 10.34 3.26 -21.46
N ILE A 141 9.18 3.90 -21.56
CA ILE A 141 8.22 3.68 -22.65
C ILE A 141 8.47 4.69 -23.76
N LYS A 142 8.68 4.18 -24.98
CA LYS A 142 8.93 4.95 -26.22
C LYS A 142 8.18 4.32 -27.39
N GLU A 143 8.12 5.02 -28.52
CA GLU A 143 7.38 4.64 -29.74
C GLU A 143 7.54 3.16 -30.15
N ASN A 144 8.75 2.60 -30.06
CA ASN A 144 9.07 1.21 -30.44
C ASN A 144 9.07 0.21 -29.27
N PHE A 145 8.36 0.52 -28.18
CA PHE A 145 8.28 -0.34 -27.01
C PHE A 145 7.65 -1.71 -27.33
N GLU A 146 8.27 -2.77 -26.82
CA GLU A 146 7.78 -4.15 -26.94
C GLU A 146 6.53 -4.34 -26.09
N LYS A 147 5.35 -4.08 -26.68
CA LYS A 147 4.04 -4.09 -25.99
C LYS A 147 3.75 -5.41 -25.26
N ASP A 148 4.25 -6.53 -25.78
CA ASP A 148 4.04 -7.86 -25.20
C ASP A 148 4.78 -8.07 -23.88
N PHE A 149 5.80 -7.25 -23.60
CA PHE A 149 6.49 -7.26 -22.31
C PHE A 149 5.52 -6.96 -21.15
N LEU A 150 4.48 -6.14 -21.38
CA LEU A 150 3.42 -5.83 -20.40
C LEU A 150 2.51 -7.02 -20.05
N ASN A 151 2.55 -8.11 -20.83
CA ASN A 151 1.74 -9.30 -20.57
C ASN A 151 2.25 -10.11 -19.36
N ASN A 152 3.38 -9.72 -18.77
CA ASN A 152 3.99 -10.38 -17.60
C ASN A 152 3.96 -9.46 -16.37
N PRO A 153 2.84 -9.39 -15.61
CA PRO A 153 2.73 -8.51 -14.45
C PRO A 153 3.82 -8.67 -13.39
N SER A 154 4.40 -9.87 -13.23
CA SER A 154 5.45 -10.14 -12.25
C SER A 154 6.76 -9.36 -12.46
N TYR A 155 6.94 -8.77 -13.64
CA TYR A 155 8.09 -7.94 -13.96
C TYR A 155 7.94 -6.49 -13.48
N PHE A 156 6.76 -6.10 -13.00
CA PHE A 156 6.45 -4.71 -12.71
C PHE A 156 5.96 -4.51 -11.27
N ILE A 157 6.01 -3.26 -10.85
CA ILE A 157 5.52 -2.81 -9.54
C ILE A 157 4.10 -2.24 -9.67
N THR A 158 3.18 -2.73 -8.83
CA THR A 158 1.80 -2.25 -8.66
C THR A 158 1.63 -1.62 -7.27
N GLY A 159 0.40 -1.18 -6.94
CA GLY A 159 0.05 -0.73 -5.60
C GLY A 159 0.12 -1.86 -4.56
N ASP A 160 -0.19 -1.53 -3.32
CA ASP A 160 -0.18 -2.46 -2.19
C ASP A 160 -1.49 -2.37 -1.38
N TYR A 161 -1.59 -3.18 -0.32
CA TYR A 161 -2.62 -3.05 0.70
C TYR A 161 -2.27 -1.90 1.62
N ASP A 162 -2.76 -0.72 1.25
CA ASP A 162 -2.58 0.51 2.00
C ASP A 162 -3.33 0.42 3.34
N THR A 163 -2.58 0.19 4.42
CA THR A 163 -3.14 0.07 5.76
C THR A 163 -3.57 1.45 6.27
N HIS A 164 -4.81 1.52 6.75
CA HIS A 164 -5.39 2.78 7.23
C HIS A 164 -5.10 2.99 8.72
N ASP A 165 -5.38 1.99 9.56
CA ASP A 165 -5.17 2.01 11.02
C ASP A 165 -5.06 0.58 11.57
N ILE A 166 -4.36 0.41 12.69
CA ILE A 166 -4.28 -0.83 13.47
C ILE A 166 -4.65 -0.55 14.92
N VAL A 167 -5.61 -1.30 15.44
CA VAL A 167 -6.07 -1.20 16.84
C VAL A 167 -5.66 -2.45 17.60
N SER A 168 -5.01 -2.27 18.74
CA SER A 168 -4.75 -3.36 19.69
C SER A 168 -5.86 -3.45 20.74
N PHE A 169 -6.26 -4.68 21.08
CA PHE A 169 -7.15 -4.99 22.20
C PHE A 169 -6.46 -5.80 23.31
N THR A 170 -5.12 -5.88 23.32
CA THR A 170 -4.38 -6.67 24.31
C THR A 170 -4.43 -6.07 25.71
N THR A 171 -4.61 -4.76 25.81
CA THR A 171 -4.79 -4.01 27.07
C THR A 171 -6.04 -3.14 26.97
N GLN A 172 -5.94 -1.84 27.25
CA GLN A 172 -6.98 -0.89 26.86
C GLN A 172 -6.98 -0.76 25.34
N ALA A 173 -8.15 -0.68 24.71
CA ALA A 173 -8.23 -0.53 23.26
C ALA A 173 -7.55 0.77 22.80
N HIS A 174 -6.56 0.65 21.91
CA HIS A 174 -5.78 1.80 21.43
C HIS A 174 -5.25 1.57 20.02
N THR A 175 -4.99 2.65 19.29
CA THR A 175 -4.29 2.62 17.99
C THR A 175 -2.81 2.32 18.22
N ILE A 176 -2.24 1.37 17.48
CA ILE A 176 -0.81 1.04 17.55
C ILE A 176 0.01 2.18 16.90
N PRO A 177 1.10 2.65 17.55
CA PRO A 177 2.02 3.61 16.92
C PRO A 177 2.70 3.04 15.68
N SER A 178 2.94 3.88 14.67
CA SER A 178 3.51 3.45 13.37
C SER A 178 4.97 3.02 13.44
N GLU A 179 5.65 3.34 14.53
CA GLU A 179 7.03 2.87 14.75
C GLU A 179 7.05 1.39 15.14
N LEU A 180 5.91 0.86 15.59
CA LEU A 180 5.74 -0.51 16.06
C LEU A 180 4.86 -1.34 15.11
N ASP A 181 3.99 -0.70 14.32
CA ASP A 181 3.03 -1.42 13.49
C ASP A 181 3.67 -2.35 12.46
N PHE A 182 4.71 -1.88 11.76
CA PHE A 182 5.28 -2.63 10.67
C PHE A 182 6.04 -3.86 11.19
N GLU A 183 6.91 -3.68 12.17
CA GLU A 183 7.72 -4.77 12.71
C GLU A 183 6.91 -5.75 13.57
N GLU A 184 5.99 -5.26 14.41
CA GLU A 184 5.27 -6.13 15.36
C GLU A 184 4.02 -6.78 14.76
N ILE A 185 3.40 -6.16 13.75
CA ILE A 185 2.11 -6.59 13.20
C ILE A 185 2.21 -6.92 11.71
N LEU A 186 2.65 -5.97 10.87
CA LEU A 186 2.52 -6.12 9.41
C LEU A 186 3.56 -7.07 8.81
N ASN A 187 4.79 -7.12 9.33
CA ASN A 187 5.81 -8.08 8.94
C ASN A 187 5.37 -9.52 9.26
N PRO A 188 4.92 -9.83 10.49
CA PRO A 188 4.33 -11.12 10.81
C PRO A 188 3.11 -11.45 9.94
N LEU A 189 2.24 -10.48 9.66
CA LEU A 189 1.08 -10.69 8.79
C LEU A 189 1.51 -11.01 7.35
N ASN A 190 2.42 -10.23 6.77
CA ASN A 190 2.98 -10.50 5.44
C ASN A 190 3.59 -11.90 5.36
N TYR A 191 4.27 -12.35 6.41
CA TYR A 191 4.81 -13.70 6.48
C TYR A 191 3.69 -14.76 6.39
N VAL A 192 2.60 -14.58 7.14
CA VAL A 192 1.41 -15.45 7.06
C VAL A 192 0.79 -15.45 5.66
N LEU A 193 0.77 -14.29 4.99
CA LEU A 193 0.18 -14.14 3.65
C LEU A 193 1.09 -14.61 2.51
N ALA A 194 2.40 -14.70 2.74
CA ALA A 194 3.38 -15.14 1.75
C ALA A 194 3.61 -16.66 1.75
N SER A 195 3.44 -17.33 2.89
CA SER A 195 4.07 -18.63 3.13
C SER A 195 3.29 -19.86 2.62
N ASP A 196 3.86 -20.93 2.05
CA ASP A 196 5.14 -21.35 1.39
C ASP A 196 6.56 -20.88 1.78
N VAL A 197 6.77 -20.05 2.81
CA VAL A 197 8.10 -19.63 3.26
C VAL A 197 8.51 -20.59 4.38
N GLU A 198 9.63 -21.30 4.24
CA GLU A 198 10.27 -21.96 5.39
C GLU A 198 10.59 -20.90 6.43
N ILE A 199 10.29 -21.18 7.70
CA ILE A 199 10.53 -20.26 8.82
C ILE A 199 12.04 -20.12 9.00
N GLU A 200 12.66 -19.23 8.22
CA GLU A 200 13.97 -18.71 8.53
C GLU A 200 13.87 -17.93 9.83
N LYS A 201 14.70 -18.35 10.80
CA LYS A 201 14.74 -17.96 12.21
C LYS A 201 15.11 -16.50 12.43
N HIS A 202 14.37 -15.55 11.87
CA HIS A 202 14.72 -14.13 11.94
C HIS A 202 13.91 -13.29 12.93
N THR A 203 12.98 -13.87 13.70
CA THR A 203 12.20 -13.11 14.70
C THR A 203 12.03 -13.84 16.04
N GLN A 204 13.10 -14.02 16.82
CA GLN A 204 12.99 -14.59 18.19
C GLN A 204 11.96 -13.82 19.06
N GLY A 205 10.77 -14.38 19.31
CA GLY A 205 9.75 -13.80 20.19
C GLY A 205 8.30 -14.25 19.98
N ARG A 206 7.34 -13.47 20.51
CA ARG A 206 5.87 -13.70 20.43
C ARG A 206 5.35 -13.79 18.99
N ALA A 207 6.03 -13.15 18.04
CA ALA A 207 5.71 -13.23 16.62
C ALA A 207 5.85 -14.65 16.07
N ASP A 208 6.94 -15.37 16.40
CA ASP A 208 7.16 -16.76 15.94
C ASP A 208 6.07 -17.70 16.45
N SER A 209 5.67 -17.59 17.73
CA SER A 209 4.59 -18.44 18.27
C SER A 209 3.25 -18.20 17.56
N THR A 210 2.96 -16.95 17.20
CA THR A 210 1.71 -16.62 16.52
C THR A 210 1.73 -17.01 15.05
N ILE A 211 2.85 -16.75 14.35
CA ILE A 211 3.05 -17.20 12.97
C ILE A 211 2.87 -18.72 12.90
N ASN A 212 3.48 -19.46 13.83
CA ASN A 212 3.32 -20.92 13.92
C ASN A 212 1.87 -21.33 14.18
N ALA A 213 1.18 -20.67 15.10
CA ALA A 213 -0.23 -20.98 15.40
C ALA A 213 -1.16 -20.71 14.21
N VAL A 214 -0.96 -19.62 13.47
CA VAL A 214 -1.71 -19.33 12.24
C VAL A 214 -1.38 -20.36 11.17
N ALA A 215 -0.10 -20.67 10.97
CA ALA A 215 0.34 -21.64 9.98
C ALA A 215 -0.19 -23.07 10.27
N GLU A 216 -0.24 -23.47 11.54
CA GLU A 216 -0.81 -24.75 11.99
C GLU A 216 -2.32 -24.80 11.73
N PHE A 217 -3.06 -23.75 12.08
CA PHE A 217 -4.50 -23.65 11.78
C PHE A 217 -4.80 -23.75 10.27
N LEU A 218 -4.01 -23.05 9.45
CA LEU A 218 -4.16 -23.09 7.99
C LEU A 218 -3.82 -24.47 7.38
N LYS A 219 -3.08 -25.33 8.08
CA LYS A 219 -2.81 -26.72 7.65
C LYS A 219 -3.99 -27.64 7.94
N ASP A 220 -4.61 -27.49 9.10
CA ASP A 220 -5.72 -28.31 9.59
C ASP A 220 -7.06 -27.98 8.91
N GLU A 221 -7.27 -26.73 8.52
CA GLU A 221 -8.37 -26.41 7.63
C GLU A 221 -8.05 -26.89 6.21
N GLU A 222 -8.67 -27.99 5.80
CA GLU A 222 -8.67 -28.51 4.43
C GLU A 222 -9.43 -27.54 3.50
N ILE A 223 -8.89 -26.34 3.31
CA ILE A 223 -9.49 -25.30 2.47
C ILE A 223 -9.29 -25.73 1.01
N SER A 224 -10.37 -26.21 0.42
CA SER A 224 -10.57 -26.59 -0.99
C SER A 224 -10.08 -25.55 -2.05
N PHE A 225 -9.58 -24.38 -1.64
CA PHE A 225 -8.99 -23.34 -2.49
C PHE A 225 -7.49 -23.53 -2.80
N ARG A 226 -6.89 -24.63 -2.33
CA ARG A 226 -5.43 -24.88 -2.39
C ARG A 226 -4.77 -24.66 -3.75
N ASN A 227 -5.42 -24.94 -4.89
CA ASN A 227 -4.69 -24.91 -6.16
C ASN A 227 -4.35 -23.49 -6.67
N GLU A 228 -5.26 -22.52 -6.58
CA GLU A 228 -4.99 -21.14 -7.01
C GLU A 228 -4.30 -20.31 -5.90
N VAL A 229 -4.68 -20.52 -4.64
CA VAL A 229 -4.07 -19.86 -3.48
C VAL A 229 -2.60 -20.28 -3.30
N ASN A 230 -2.27 -21.57 -3.45
CA ASN A 230 -0.86 -22.01 -3.37
C ASN A 230 -0.03 -21.49 -4.56
N ALA A 231 -0.64 -21.30 -5.75
CA ALA A 231 0.06 -20.72 -6.89
C ALA A 231 0.40 -19.23 -6.67
N ILE A 232 -0.45 -18.47 -5.97
CA ILE A 232 -0.21 -17.06 -5.61
C ILE A 232 0.78 -16.96 -4.45
N LYS A 233 0.64 -17.79 -3.41
CA LYS A 233 1.61 -17.87 -2.29
C LYS A 233 3.01 -18.24 -2.78
N LYS A 234 3.13 -19.21 -3.70
CA LYS A 234 4.38 -19.58 -4.37
C LYS A 234 5.01 -18.46 -5.21
N LYS A 235 4.26 -17.40 -5.55
CA LYS A 235 4.79 -16.21 -6.25
C LYS A 235 5.33 -15.14 -5.29
N ARG A 236 4.91 -15.10 -4.03
CA ARG A 236 5.38 -14.13 -3.02
C ARG A 236 6.71 -14.57 -2.37
N LYS A 237 7.72 -14.83 -3.20
CA LYS A 237 9.00 -15.42 -2.78
C LYS A 237 9.97 -14.45 -2.10
N SER A 238 9.66 -13.15 -2.10
CA SER A 238 10.51 -12.13 -1.49
C SER A 238 9.69 -10.95 -0.99
N VAL A 239 10.31 -10.12 -0.16
CA VAL A 239 9.72 -8.90 0.42
C VAL A 239 9.15 -7.96 -0.65
N GLU A 240 9.68 -7.97 -1.87
CA GLU A 240 9.18 -7.16 -3.00
C GLU A 240 7.73 -7.49 -3.40
N TYR A 241 7.24 -8.67 -3.03
CA TYR A 241 5.90 -9.16 -3.35
C TYR A 241 4.97 -9.25 -2.14
N TYR A 242 5.40 -8.73 -0.98
CA TYR A 242 4.57 -8.71 0.22
C TYR A 242 3.36 -7.79 0.00
N PRO A 243 2.13 -8.27 0.24
CA PRO A 243 0.94 -7.52 -0.11
C PRO A 243 0.81 -6.20 0.65
N ILE A 244 1.42 -6.08 1.84
CA ILE A 244 1.42 -4.88 2.65
C ILE A 244 2.85 -4.30 2.68
N GLN A 245 3.05 -3.12 2.12
CA GLN A 245 4.39 -2.49 2.09
C GLN A 245 4.51 -1.27 2.99
N HIS A 246 3.38 -0.74 3.45
CA HIS A 246 3.34 0.48 4.26
C HIS A 246 2.60 0.25 5.59
N GLY A 247 3.17 0.85 6.64
CA GLY A 247 2.50 1.04 7.93
C GLY A 247 1.29 1.97 7.84
N ALA A 248 0.51 2.02 8.92
CA ALA A 248 -0.73 2.76 8.96
C ALA A 248 -0.48 4.27 8.72
N GLN A 249 -1.30 4.88 7.86
CA GLN A 249 -1.24 6.33 7.55
C GLN A 249 -1.48 7.25 8.78
N VAL A 250 -1.87 6.63 9.88
CA VAL A 250 -2.03 7.16 11.24
C VAL A 250 -0.96 8.20 11.60
N ASN A 251 0.28 8.03 11.21
CA ASN A 251 1.36 8.92 11.68
C ASN A 251 2.10 9.64 10.57
N TYR A 252 1.51 9.80 9.38
CA TYR A 252 2.14 10.56 8.29
C TYR A 252 2.65 11.94 8.75
N LEU A 253 1.87 12.65 9.56
CA LEU A 253 2.28 13.94 10.11
C LEU A 253 3.42 13.84 11.13
N ALA A 254 3.41 12.82 11.99
CA ALA A 254 4.47 12.63 12.97
C ALA A 254 5.78 12.21 12.28
N HIS A 255 5.69 11.34 11.26
CA HIS A 255 6.81 10.91 10.44
C HIS A 255 7.44 12.06 9.65
N VAL A 256 6.63 12.86 8.95
CA VAL A 256 7.12 14.06 8.25
C VAL A 256 7.78 15.01 9.24
N ARG A 257 7.20 15.20 10.43
CA ARG A 257 7.77 16.10 11.44
C ARG A 257 9.10 15.61 12.04
N ASP A 258 9.21 14.31 12.28
CA ASP A 258 10.39 13.74 12.93
C ASP A 258 11.54 13.50 11.94
N LYS A 259 11.21 12.92 10.78
CA LYS A 259 12.17 12.40 9.80
C LYS A 259 12.30 13.23 8.52
N GLU A 260 11.32 14.06 8.18
CA GLU A 260 11.30 14.86 6.94
C GLU A 260 10.98 16.34 7.22
N LYS A 261 11.72 16.97 8.14
CA LYS A 261 11.46 18.34 8.65
C LYS A 261 11.30 19.44 7.59
N GLU A 262 11.86 19.23 6.40
CA GLU A 262 11.78 20.17 5.26
C GLU A 262 10.75 19.76 4.20
N ALA A 263 10.08 18.61 4.35
CA ALA A 263 9.09 18.13 3.39
C ALA A 263 7.72 18.76 3.62
N SER A 264 7.09 19.20 2.52
CA SER A 264 5.71 19.68 2.54
C SER A 264 4.73 18.57 2.90
N ILE A 265 3.84 18.83 3.86
CA ILE A 265 2.77 17.90 4.23
C ILE A 265 1.83 17.66 3.03
N ILE A 266 1.75 16.42 2.58
CA ILE A 266 0.81 15.97 1.55
C ILE A 266 -0.55 15.72 2.20
N LYS A 267 -1.44 16.71 2.11
CA LYS A 267 -2.80 16.67 2.72
C LYS A 267 -3.59 15.41 2.39
N ASN A 268 -3.48 14.90 1.16
CA ASN A 268 -4.22 13.72 0.73
C ASN A 268 -3.83 12.42 1.46
N VAL A 269 -2.61 12.34 1.99
CA VAL A 269 -2.15 11.21 2.81
C VAL A 269 -2.62 11.36 4.26
N ALA A 270 -2.78 12.61 4.74
CA ALA A 270 -3.31 12.89 6.08
C ALA A 270 -4.84 12.73 6.18
N ASN A 271 -5.56 12.78 5.05
CA ASN A 271 -7.00 12.67 4.99
C ASN A 271 -7.50 11.24 5.22
N MET A 272 -8.52 11.11 6.06
CA MET A 272 -9.27 9.86 6.22
C MET A 272 -9.90 9.44 4.89
N SER A 273 -9.82 8.15 4.57
CA SER A 273 -10.58 7.57 3.46
C SER A 273 -12.08 7.75 3.68
N ASP A 274 -12.82 7.85 2.58
CA ASP A 274 -14.27 7.90 2.65
C ASP A 274 -14.86 6.52 3.04
N SER A 275 -14.19 5.43 2.68
CA SER A 275 -14.56 4.07 3.09
C SER A 275 -13.32 3.23 3.45
N VAL A 276 -13.52 2.23 4.30
CA VAL A 276 -12.48 1.27 4.70
C VAL A 276 -13.05 -0.14 4.85
N ALA A 277 -12.24 -1.14 4.53
CA ALA A 277 -12.48 -2.51 4.95
C ALA A 277 -11.75 -2.73 6.27
N ILE A 278 -12.43 -3.24 7.29
CA ILE A 278 -11.82 -3.54 8.59
C ILE A 278 -11.98 -5.01 8.93
N CYS A 279 -10.87 -5.65 9.30
CA CYS A 279 -10.88 -6.97 9.90
C CYS A 279 -10.60 -6.81 11.40
N SER A 280 -11.57 -7.16 12.24
CA SER A 280 -11.49 -7.03 13.70
C SER A 280 -11.73 -8.38 14.34
N LYS A 281 -10.72 -8.88 15.08
CA LYS A 281 -10.81 -10.15 15.83
C LYS A 281 -11.33 -11.31 14.98
N GLY A 282 -10.90 -11.39 13.73
CA GLY A 282 -11.32 -12.42 12.77
C GLY A 282 -12.63 -12.19 12.04
N LYS A 283 -13.24 -11.00 12.16
CA LYS A 283 -14.46 -10.65 11.42
C LYS A 283 -14.27 -9.42 10.55
N TRP A 284 -14.68 -9.54 9.30
CA TRP A 284 -14.67 -8.49 8.29
C TRP A 284 -15.94 -7.66 8.30
N LEU A 285 -15.76 -6.36 8.10
CA LEU A 285 -16.79 -5.34 7.98
C LEU A 285 -16.39 -4.34 6.89
N TYR A 286 -17.38 -3.93 6.10
CA TYR A 286 -17.20 -2.82 5.17
C TYR A 286 -17.82 -1.53 5.74
N LEU A 287 -16.97 -0.55 6.05
CA LEU A 287 -17.39 0.74 6.57
C LEU A 287 -17.45 1.74 5.41
N LYS A 288 -18.68 2.02 4.95
CA LYS A 288 -18.96 2.70 3.67
C LYS A 288 -18.71 4.20 3.68
N ASP A 289 -18.74 4.81 4.86
CA ASP A 289 -18.65 6.26 5.03
C ASP A 289 -17.99 6.62 6.37
N LYS A 290 -17.65 7.91 6.51
CA LYS A 290 -17.04 8.48 7.72
C LYS A 290 -17.87 8.28 8.98
N THR A 291 -19.20 8.22 8.86
CA THR A 291 -20.11 8.01 9.99
C THR A 291 -20.00 6.58 10.50
N ALA A 292 -20.00 5.59 9.60
CA ALA A 292 -19.79 4.19 9.94
C ALA A 292 -18.41 3.95 10.57
N ILE A 293 -17.37 4.61 10.04
CA ILE A 293 -16.01 4.59 10.60
C ILE A 293 -16.04 5.11 12.04
N LYS A 294 -16.53 6.34 12.25
CA LYS A 294 -16.58 6.96 13.58
C LYS A 294 -17.34 6.09 14.60
N LYS A 295 -18.51 5.57 14.19
CA LYS A 295 -19.32 4.69 15.02
C LYS A 295 -18.54 3.44 15.46
N TRP A 296 -17.78 2.82 14.56
CA TRP A 296 -16.98 1.65 14.91
C TRP A 296 -15.92 1.97 15.98
N TYR A 297 -15.24 3.12 15.90
CA TYR A 297 -14.26 3.55 16.91
C TYR A 297 -14.93 3.76 18.29
N GLU A 298 -16.09 4.43 18.30
CA GLU A 298 -16.86 4.68 19.53
C GLU A 298 -17.32 3.37 20.20
N GLU A 299 -17.89 2.44 19.42
CA GLU A 299 -18.35 1.14 19.92
C GLU A 299 -17.22 0.27 20.46
N ASN A 300 -16.01 0.40 19.91
CA ASN A 300 -14.83 -0.33 20.37
C ASN A 300 -14.04 0.42 21.45
N THR A 301 -14.54 1.56 21.94
CA THR A 301 -13.88 2.40 22.96
C THR A 301 -12.46 2.83 22.55
N VAL A 302 -12.24 3.02 21.25
CA VAL A 302 -10.96 3.45 20.68
C VAL A 302 -11.04 4.94 20.37
N ARG A 303 -10.02 5.70 20.78
CA ARG A 303 -9.95 7.12 20.45
C ARG A 303 -9.60 7.31 18.98
N MET A 304 -10.57 7.80 18.19
CA MET A 304 -10.32 8.21 16.81
C MET A 304 -9.38 9.42 16.74
N LYS A 305 -8.60 9.51 15.67
CA LYS A 305 -7.57 10.55 15.49
C LYS A 305 -8.20 11.89 15.12
N GLN A 306 -7.66 12.98 15.66
CA GLN A 306 -8.20 14.34 15.44
C GLN A 306 -8.18 14.77 13.97
N THR A 307 -7.22 14.29 13.19
CA THR A 307 -7.17 14.56 11.73
C THR A 307 -8.33 13.91 10.97
N TRP A 308 -9.09 13.03 11.62
CA TRP A 308 -10.17 12.24 11.03
C TRP A 308 -11.56 12.62 11.55
N THR A 309 -11.64 13.52 12.53
CA THR A 309 -12.93 13.93 13.14
C THR A 309 -13.69 14.91 12.27
N SER A 310 -13.02 15.86 11.62
CA SER A 310 -13.60 16.71 10.57
C SER A 310 -12.51 17.43 9.77
N GLN A 311 -12.86 17.91 8.57
CA GLN A 311 -11.94 18.71 7.75
C GLN A 311 -11.55 20.01 8.44
N GLN A 312 -12.50 20.67 9.13
CA GLN A 312 -12.24 21.90 9.89
C GLN A 312 -11.31 21.63 11.08
N GLU A 313 -11.57 20.60 11.88
CA GLU A 313 -10.70 20.25 13.01
C GLU A 313 -9.31 19.79 12.56
N MET A 314 -9.22 19.11 11.42
CA MET A 314 -7.95 18.78 10.78
C MET A 314 -7.23 20.06 10.34
N GLU A 315 -7.90 20.99 9.65
CA GLU A 315 -7.30 22.25 9.24
C GLU A 315 -6.85 23.08 10.45
N ASP A 316 -7.62 23.10 11.53
CA ASP A 316 -7.27 23.81 12.76
C ASP A 316 -6.17 23.09 13.55
N PHE A 317 -6.12 21.76 13.50
CA PHE A 317 -5.00 20.98 14.01
C PHE A 317 -3.73 21.24 13.20
N LEU A 318 -3.79 21.16 11.87
CA LEU A 318 -2.67 21.44 10.98
C LEU A 318 -2.21 22.89 11.14
N LYS A 319 -3.12 23.88 11.19
CA LYS A 319 -2.77 25.27 11.47
C LYS A 319 -2.05 25.42 12.81
N ARG A 320 -2.54 24.80 13.88
CA ARG A 320 -1.88 24.83 15.20
C ARG A 320 -0.51 24.17 15.19
N VAL A 321 -0.37 23.04 14.50
CA VAL A 321 0.90 22.29 14.39
C VAL A 321 1.90 23.04 13.51
N ILE A 322 1.45 23.64 12.41
CA ILE A 322 2.28 24.42 11.48
C ILE A 322 2.65 25.79 12.10
N SER A 323 1.72 26.46 12.78
CA SER A 323 1.97 27.76 13.41
C SER A 323 2.93 27.72 14.59
N HIS A 324 3.16 26.55 15.18
CA HIS A 324 4.12 26.38 16.26
C HIS A 324 5.57 26.20 15.78
N ASP A 325 5.83 25.84 14.50
CA ASP A 325 7.20 25.49 14.08
C ASP A 325 7.57 25.70 12.59
N VAL A 326 6.73 26.23 11.70
CA VAL A 326 7.12 26.43 10.27
C VAL A 326 6.54 27.72 9.69
N LYS A 327 7.40 28.53 9.05
CA LYS A 327 6.98 29.67 8.21
C LYS A 327 6.04 29.18 7.11
N VAL A 328 4.77 29.56 7.19
CA VAL A 328 3.81 29.38 6.11
C VAL A 328 4.05 30.50 5.09
N ASP A 329 4.81 30.22 4.05
CA ASP A 329 4.76 31.09 2.87
C ASP A 329 3.44 30.82 2.15
N THR A 330 2.56 31.82 2.23
CA THR A 330 1.39 31.97 1.37
C THR A 330 1.83 31.81 -0.09
N ILE A 331 1.23 30.83 -0.76
CA ILE A 331 1.42 30.55 -2.18
C ILE A 331 1.03 31.80 -2.98
N ASP A 332 2.04 32.56 -3.45
CA ASP A 332 1.88 33.49 -4.55
C ASP A 332 2.22 32.79 -5.88
N LYS A 333 1.42 33.08 -6.89
CA LYS A 333 1.13 32.27 -8.07
C LYS A 333 2.19 32.31 -9.17
N ASN A 334 3.41 32.82 -8.95
CA ASN A 334 4.35 33.04 -10.05
C ASN A 334 5.84 32.74 -9.82
N THR A 335 6.24 32.09 -8.72
CA THR A 335 7.68 31.80 -8.50
C THR A 335 7.90 30.42 -7.89
N THR A 336 7.85 29.36 -8.71
CA THR A 336 8.35 28.03 -8.33
C THR A 336 9.17 27.44 -9.47
N MET A 337 10.29 28.10 -9.74
CA MET A 337 11.40 27.56 -10.51
C MET A 337 12.65 27.85 -9.69
N PHE A 338 13.46 26.81 -9.47
CA PHE A 338 14.73 26.79 -8.73
C PHE A 338 14.65 26.91 -7.20
N ILE A 339 14.59 25.74 -6.53
CA ILE A 339 15.61 25.23 -5.58
C ILE A 339 15.00 24.00 -4.91
N LEU A 340 15.40 22.81 -5.39
CA LEU A 340 15.65 21.58 -4.61
C LEU A 340 16.16 20.51 -5.59
N ALA A 341 17.18 20.91 -6.35
CA ALA A 341 18.06 20.03 -7.08
C ALA A 341 19.47 20.40 -6.66
N GLN A 342 19.84 20.01 -5.43
CA GLN A 342 21.19 19.58 -5.03
C GLN A 342 21.23 19.31 -3.51
N THR A 343 21.80 18.15 -3.17
CA THR A 343 22.42 17.76 -1.90
C THR A 343 21.57 17.71 -0.63
N TYR A 344 21.04 16.52 -0.32
CA TYR A 344 21.09 16.00 1.05
C TYR A 344 21.32 14.48 1.01
N ASP A 345 22.52 14.08 1.39
CA ASP A 345 22.95 12.72 1.67
C ASP A 345 23.18 12.66 3.18
N PRO A 346 22.33 11.98 3.97
CA PRO A 346 22.48 11.95 5.41
C PRO A 346 23.50 10.89 5.92
N TYR A 347 24.36 10.30 5.06
CA TYR A 347 25.38 9.33 5.49
C TYR A 347 26.81 9.69 5.06
N GLN A 348 27.26 10.90 5.42
CA GLN A 348 28.69 11.28 5.45
C GLN A 348 29.00 12.02 6.76
N GLN A 349 29.05 11.27 7.86
CA GLN A 349 29.91 11.57 9.01
C GLN A 349 30.55 10.27 9.50
N GLN A 350 31.65 9.91 8.85
CA GLN A 350 32.91 9.49 9.49
C GLN A 350 34.05 9.55 8.47
#